data_AF-A0A954F4V5-F1
#
_entry.id   AF-A0A954F4V5-F1
#
_cell.length_a   1.000
_cell.length_b   1.000
_cell.length_c   1.000
_cell.angle_alpha   90.00
_cell.angle_beta   90.00
_cell.angle_gamma   90.00
#
_symmetry.space_group_name_H-M   'P 1'
#
loop_
_entity.id
_entity.type
_entity.pdbx_description
1 polymer ?
#
loop_
_entity_poly.entity_id
_entity_poly.type
_entity_poly.pdbx_seq_one_letter_code
_entity_poly.pdbx_strand_id
1 'polypeptide(L)'
;QTKNGAPNARLQVMREGASCTAGHQQGLDVYVSHIGPVARRGITAGSCYEHEESYLIRAEGNSHWRGFLMKHEVHLGNYSLMEVSLDYLRRKYGGERP
;
A
#
# COMPACT_ATOMS: atom_id res chain seq x y z
N GLN A 1 0.20 -14.84 8.26
CA GLN A 1 -0.51 -13.63 8.71
C GLN A 1 -1.53 -14.03 9.77
N THR A 2 -1.29 -13.60 11.01
CA THR A 2 -2.23 -13.85 12.12
C THR A 2 -3.51 -13.02 11.94
N LYS A 3 -4.63 -13.45 12.54
CA LYS A 3 -5.98 -12.87 12.34
C LYS A 3 -6.11 -11.37 12.66
N ASN A 4 -5.16 -10.78 13.38
CA ASN A 4 -5.15 -9.36 13.74
C ASN A 4 -4.02 -8.64 13.01
N GLY A 5 -4.32 -7.59 12.24
CA GLY A 5 -3.31 -6.73 11.63
C GLY A 5 -2.46 -6.01 12.69
N ALA A 6 -1.18 -5.77 12.42
CA ALA A 6 -0.35 -4.89 13.25
C ALA A 6 -0.68 -3.42 12.93
N PRO A 7 -0.43 -2.49 13.88
CA PRO A 7 -0.78 -1.08 13.69
C PRO A 7 0.11 -0.35 12.67
N ASN A 8 1.28 -0.90 12.33
CA ASN A 8 2.17 -0.37 11.30
C ASN A 8 3.01 -1.48 10.64
N ALA A 9 3.60 -1.18 9.48
CA ALA A 9 4.35 -2.12 8.66
C ALA A 9 5.60 -2.67 9.37
N ARG A 10 6.26 -1.86 10.20
CA ARG A 10 7.44 -2.29 10.99
C ARG A 10 7.09 -3.40 11.96
N LEU A 11 6.06 -3.19 12.80
CA LEU A 11 5.62 -4.17 13.78
C LEU A 11 5.07 -5.43 13.10
N GLN A 12 4.45 -5.28 11.93
CA GLN A 12 4.03 -6.42 11.11
C GLN A 12 5.24 -7.28 10.70
N VAL A 13 6.33 -6.68 10.19
CA VAL A 13 7.54 -7.42 9.78
C VAL A 13 8.24 -8.07 10.97
N MET A 14 8.35 -7.36 12.08
CA MET A 14 8.95 -7.91 13.32
C MET A 14 8.18 -9.11 13.83
N ARG A 15 6.84 -9.04 13.80
CA ARG A 15 5.95 -10.11 14.26
C ARG A 15 5.94 -11.33 13.34
N GLU A 16 5.85 -11.10 12.02
CA GLU A 16 5.77 -12.20 11.05
C GLU A 16 7.16 -12.81 10.74
N GLY A 17 8.26 -12.10 11.02
CA GLY A 17 9.62 -12.58 10.76
C GLY A 17 9.99 -12.70 9.27
N ALA A 18 9.12 -12.19 8.38
CA ALA A 18 9.27 -12.26 6.93
C ALA A 18 8.60 -11.04 6.27
N SER A 19 8.78 -10.88 4.96
CA SER A 19 8.07 -9.86 4.19
C SER A 19 6.56 -10.11 4.19
N CYS A 20 5.78 -9.04 4.33
CA CYS A 20 4.34 -9.14 4.54
C CYS A 20 3.59 -7.92 3.97
N THR A 21 2.29 -8.11 3.67
CA THR A 21 1.41 -7.05 3.15
C THR A 21 0.05 -7.15 3.81
N ALA A 22 -0.46 -6.04 4.35
CA ALA A 22 -1.74 -5.97 5.05
C ALA A 22 -2.59 -4.80 4.52
N GLY A 23 -3.90 -4.95 4.51
CA GLY A 23 -4.86 -3.89 4.13
C GLY A 23 -5.61 -3.28 5.33
N HIS A 24 -5.10 -3.47 6.54
CA HIS A 24 -5.85 -3.22 7.77
C HIS A 24 -6.02 -1.73 8.12
N GLN A 25 -5.08 -0.87 7.73
CA GLN A 25 -5.10 0.57 8.03
C GLN A 25 -5.18 1.37 6.73
N GLN A 26 -5.98 2.44 6.72
CA GLN A 26 -6.03 3.39 5.61
C GLN A 26 -4.69 4.13 5.48
N GLY A 27 -4.30 4.42 4.25
CA GLY A 27 -3.04 5.03 3.87
C GLY A 27 -2.06 4.02 3.27
N LEU A 28 -0.81 4.46 3.16
CA LEU A 28 0.32 3.65 2.73
C LEU A 28 1.43 3.78 3.77
N ASP A 29 1.84 2.64 4.34
CA ASP A 29 3.01 2.52 5.20
C ASP A 29 3.92 1.42 4.63
N VAL A 30 5.16 1.79 4.32
CA VAL A 30 6.16 0.90 3.73
C VAL A 30 7.38 0.88 4.63
N TYR A 31 7.75 -0.34 5.04
CA TYR A 31 8.92 -0.58 5.86
C TYR A 31 9.87 -1.55 5.17
N VAL A 32 11.16 -1.24 5.21
CA VAL A 32 12.23 -2.11 4.72
C VAL A 32 13.26 -2.29 5.82
N SER A 33 13.61 -3.54 6.12
CA SER A 33 14.71 -3.86 7.02
C SER A 33 15.64 -4.88 6.39
N HIS A 34 16.94 -4.75 6.64
CA HIS A 34 17.95 -5.68 6.18
C HIS A 34 18.43 -6.52 7.36
N ILE A 35 18.42 -7.84 7.20
CA ILE A 35 18.99 -8.79 8.17
C ILE A 35 20.02 -9.60 7.40
N GLY A 36 21.29 -9.21 7.53
CA GLY A 36 22.37 -9.72 6.70
C GLY A 36 22.10 -9.45 5.21
N PRO A 37 22.22 -10.47 4.32
CA PRO A 37 21.99 -10.29 2.88
C PRO A 37 20.51 -10.28 2.49
N VAL A 38 19.57 -10.51 3.43
CA VAL A 38 18.15 -10.65 3.13
C VAL A 38 17.40 -9.36 3.50
N ALA A 39 16.70 -8.80 2.51
CA ALA A 39 15.77 -7.69 2.73
C ALA A 39 14.38 -8.23 3.09
N ARG A 40 13.79 -7.69 4.17
CA ARG A 40 12.40 -7.91 4.57
C ARG A 40 11.61 -6.63 4.33
N ARG A 41 10.43 -6.78 3.74
CA ARG A 41 9.55 -5.67 3.36
C ARG A 41 8.17 -5.83 3.97
N GLY A 42 7.76 -4.82 4.73
CA GLY A 42 6.42 -4.69 5.29
C GLY A 42 5.64 -3.65 4.52
N ILE A 43 4.40 -3.96 4.20
CA ILE A 43 3.49 -3.03 3.54
C ILE A 43 2.17 -3.04 4.29
N THR A 44 1.67 -1.86 4.62
CA THR A 44 0.27 -1.65 4.98
C THR A 44 -0.35 -0.71 3.95
N ALA A 45 -1.30 -1.19 3.17
CA ALA A 45 -1.95 -0.44 2.10
C ALA A 45 -3.46 -0.72 2.12
N GLY A 46 -4.22 0.20 2.71
CA GLY A 46 -5.67 0.05 2.92
C GLY A 46 -6.53 1.06 2.15
N SER A 47 -6.00 1.70 1.11
CA SER A 47 -6.65 2.83 0.41
C SER A 47 -6.91 2.63 -1.08
N CYS A 48 -7.25 1.40 -1.51
CA CYS A 48 -7.62 1.12 -2.89
C CYS A 48 -9.14 1.19 -3.08
N TYR A 49 -9.73 2.39 -2.99
CA TYR A 49 -11.14 2.62 -3.28
C TYR A 49 -11.31 3.81 -4.23
N GLU A 50 -12.15 3.67 -5.25
CA GLU A 50 -12.41 4.73 -6.25
C GLU A 50 -13.38 5.81 -5.76
N HIS A 51 -14.17 5.52 -4.73
CA HIS A 51 -15.27 6.38 -4.31
C HIS A 51 -14.75 7.62 -3.57
N GLU A 52 -14.96 8.80 -4.16
CA GLU A 52 -15.33 9.96 -3.35
C GLU A 52 -16.80 9.76 -2.98
N GLU A 53 -17.08 9.35 -1.74
CA GLU A 53 -18.46 9.41 -1.27
C GLU A 53 -18.92 10.86 -1.38
N SER A 54 -20.00 11.11 -2.13
CA SER A 54 -20.54 12.45 -2.40
C SER A 54 -20.97 13.21 -1.14
N TYR A 55 -20.96 12.57 0.02
CA TYR A 55 -21.22 13.17 1.33
C TYR A 55 -19.95 13.70 2.03
N LEU A 56 -18.75 13.30 1.58
CA LEU A 56 -17.47 13.85 2.05
C LEU A 56 -17.19 15.17 1.32
N ILE A 57 -18.03 16.17 1.59
CA ILE A 57 -17.81 17.55 1.17
C ILE A 57 -16.44 17.99 1.70
N ARG A 58 -15.49 18.21 0.78
CA ARG A 58 -14.23 18.97 0.88
C ARG A 58 -13.92 19.57 2.26
N ALA A 59 -13.55 18.72 3.22
CA ALA A 59 -12.74 19.12 4.35
C ALA A 59 -11.28 18.81 3.98
N GLU A 60 -10.34 19.69 4.36
CA GLU A 60 -8.89 19.61 4.12
C GLU A 60 -8.20 18.37 4.76
N GLY A 61 -8.85 17.20 4.79
CA GLY A 61 -8.39 15.95 5.41
C GLY A 61 -8.40 14.72 4.49
N ASN A 62 -8.93 14.80 3.26
CA ASN A 62 -9.06 13.66 2.35
C ASN A 62 -7.82 13.40 1.44
N SER A 63 -6.62 13.81 1.89
CA SER A 63 -5.35 13.52 1.20
C SER A 63 -4.75 12.17 1.60
N HIS A 64 -5.57 11.13 1.69
CA HIS A 64 -5.05 9.78 1.85
C HIS A 64 -4.56 9.23 0.50
N TRP A 65 -3.36 8.65 0.49
CA TRP A 65 -2.79 7.98 -0.68
C TRP A 65 -3.82 6.99 -1.25
N ARG A 66 -4.12 7.08 -2.55
CA ARG A 66 -5.06 6.20 -3.25
C ARG A 66 -4.37 5.56 -4.44
N GLY A 67 -4.20 4.25 -4.37
CA GLY A 67 -3.41 3.54 -5.35
C GLY A 67 -3.37 2.04 -5.11
N PHE A 68 -2.65 1.36 -6.00
CA PHE A 68 -2.26 -0.02 -5.83
C PHE A 68 -0.74 -0.12 -5.90
N LEU A 69 -0.24 -1.26 -5.44
CA LEU A 69 1.19 -1.55 -5.36
C LEU A 69 1.51 -2.72 -6.28
N MET A 70 2.48 -2.51 -7.16
CA MET A 70 3.04 -3.55 -8.00
C MET A 70 4.39 -3.99 -7.44
N LYS A 71 4.59 -5.30 -7.33
CA LYS A 71 5.85 -5.89 -6.86
C LYS A 71 6.56 -6.52 -8.05
N HIS A 72 7.61 -5.88 -8.51
CA HIS A 72 8.49 -6.40 -9.56
C HIS A 72 9.65 -7.20 -8.94
N GLU A 73 10.25 -8.10 -9.72
CA GLU A 73 11.46 -8.85 -9.31
C GLU A 73 11.32 -9.54 -7.94
N VAL A 74 10.20 -10.26 -7.73
CA VAL A 74 9.95 -10.93 -6.46
C VAL A 74 10.89 -12.12 -6.30
N HIS A 75 11.83 -12.03 -5.38
CA HIS A 75 12.81 -13.07 -5.11
C HIS A 75 13.13 -13.17 -3.61
N LEU A 76 12.93 -14.35 -3.02
CA LEU A 76 13.20 -14.65 -1.60
C LEU A 76 12.63 -13.61 -0.61
N GLY A 77 11.41 -13.12 -0.89
CA GLY A 77 10.72 -12.15 -0.06
C GLY A 77 11.14 -10.69 -0.30
N ASN A 78 12.16 -10.42 -1.11
CA ASN A 78 12.46 -9.07 -1.60
C ASN A 78 11.75 -8.80 -2.94
N TYR A 79 11.58 -7.53 -3.28
CA TYR A 79 10.96 -7.06 -4.51
C TYR A 79 11.22 -5.57 -4.73
N SER A 80 11.13 -5.13 -5.98
CA SER A 80 11.08 -3.72 -6.37
C SER A 80 9.63 -3.23 -6.31
N LEU A 81 9.35 -2.30 -5.41
CA LEU A 81 8.00 -1.77 -5.20
C LEU A 81 7.74 -0.62 -6.16
N MET A 82 6.62 -0.69 -6.87
CA MET A 82 6.09 0.41 -7.68
C MET A 82 4.73 0.82 -7.13
N GLU A 83 4.62 2.09 -6.76
CA GLU A 83 3.36 2.72 -6.36
C GLU A 83 2.67 3.27 -7.60
N VAL A 84 1.41 2.91 -7.80
CA VAL A 84 0.60 3.44 -8.90
C VAL A 84 -0.62 4.12 -8.31
N SER A 85 -0.70 5.45 -8.49
CA SER A 85 -1.85 6.22 -8.03
C SER A 85 -3.05 6.02 -8.95
N LEU A 86 -4.25 5.99 -8.37
CA LEU A 86 -5.49 5.95 -9.15
C LEU A 86 -5.67 7.21 -10.00
N ASP A 87 -5.19 8.36 -9.53
CA ASP A 87 -5.24 9.62 -10.30
C ASP A 87 -4.40 9.56 -11.57
N TYR A 88 -3.23 8.92 -11.53
CA TYR A 88 -2.44 8.67 -12.73
C TYR A 88 -3.21 7.81 -13.73
N LEU A 89 -3.83 6.72 -13.26
CA LEU A 89 -4.64 5.86 -14.13
C LEU A 89 -5.83 6.60 -14.72
N ARG A 90 -6.54 7.41 -13.92
CA ARG A 90 -7.68 8.22 -14.38
C ARG A 90 -7.26 9.20 -15.47
N ARG A 91 -6.16 9.94 -15.27
CA ARG A 91 -5.67 10.88 -16.30
C ARG A 91 -5.21 10.18 -17.58
N LYS A 92 -4.62 8.99 -17.46
CA LYS A 92 -4.03 8.28 -18.61
C LYS A 92 -5.02 7.40 -19.37
N TYR A 93 -5.99 6.82 -18.67
CA TYR A 93 -6.88 5.78 -19.19
C TYR A 93 -8.36 6.03 -18.92
N GLY A 94 -8.71 6.99 -18.05
CA GLY A 94 -10.09 7.33 -17.69
C GLY A 94 -10.79 8.15 -18.76
N GLY A 95 -10.55 7.83 -20.03
CA GLY A 95 -10.99 8.58 -21.21
C GLY A 95 -12.38 9.17 -21.02
N GLU A 96 -12.51 10.46 -21.32
CA GLU A 96 -13.80 11.04 -21.66
C GLU A 96 -14.45 10.09 -22.66
N ARG A 97 -15.54 9.45 -22.23
CA ARG A 97 -16.41 8.78 -23.19
C ARG A 97 -16.93 9.88 -24.11
N PRO A 98 -16.82 9.75 -25.44
CA PRO A 98 -17.61 10.61 -26.33
C PRO A 98 -19.11 10.43 -26.05
#